data_AF-A0AA36DIE1-F1
#
_entry.id   AF-A0AA36DIE1-F1
#
_cell.length_a   1.000
_cell.length_b   1.000
_cell.length_c   1.000
_cell.angle_alpha   90.00
_cell.angle_beta   90.00
_cell.angle_gamma   90.00
#
_symmetry.space_group_name_H-M   'P 1'
#
loop_
_entity.id
_entity.type
_entity.pdbx_description
1 polymer ?
#
loop_
_entity_poly.entity_id
_entity_poly.type
_entity_poly.pdbx_seq_one_letter_code
_entity_poly.pdbx_strand_id
1 'polypeptide(L)'
;MLLGIPFLDKLQNKFKSQVLDDGVDRLNYRTAALIVLFFALMVSAKQYTGKPIQCWTPSEFNGAWVDYAHDYCFTADTYFVKDNETDSLDSADRGKDSRISYYQWVPLLLAIQALCFYLPNWLWKTTTSYFGIDLEHCVTAAVKARTANSEKRQKELGDVSITLAEALGLQDYSKFRRRDRSFKFGADYLSNSLTSFYIFIKALYVVNLICQIHVISAFLSSDHVFWGFSTLANLVQGLEWETTGLFPRVTFCDFYIHTHHSLANYTVQCVLMINMFNEKIFLFLWFLFMLMLIVTSINAVATVFSYTVDRCREKSVYKWLKHAPEFDPIHLSRFSKDVLKADGCLVLRFIEDHAGLAVARDVASKLWSEWISETGDSTMLSLKHRKPSDQYQMNSMENNLLHKSAGTGLCPYTADMLSKKHLDAASESTFSTSQESAL
;
A
#
# COMPACT_ATOMS: atom_id res chain seq x y z
N MET A 1 11.80 -19.61 0.37
CA MET A 1 13.10 -20.14 0.81
C MET A 1 14.16 -19.39 0.02
N LEU A 2 14.48 -18.17 0.43
CA LEU A 2 15.46 -17.32 -0.24
C LEU A 2 16.39 -16.78 0.86
N LEU A 3 17.63 -17.27 0.83
CA LEU A 3 18.77 -16.96 1.69
C LEU A 3 18.62 -17.45 3.14
N GLY A 4 19.40 -18.49 3.50
CA GLY A 4 19.55 -19.04 4.85
C GLY A 4 20.25 -18.10 5.85
N ILE A 5 19.95 -16.80 5.77
CA ILE A 5 20.35 -15.78 6.72
C ILE A 5 19.16 -15.60 7.66
N PRO A 6 19.25 -16.01 8.94
CA PRO A 6 18.11 -16.00 9.87
C PRO A 6 17.49 -14.61 10.09
N PHE A 7 18.23 -13.54 9.78
CA PHE A 7 17.71 -12.17 9.77
C PHE A 7 16.70 -11.93 8.64
N LEU A 8 16.98 -12.40 7.42
CA LEU A 8 16.11 -12.22 6.26
C LEU A 8 14.82 -12.99 6.40
N ASP A 9 14.85 -14.19 7.00
CA ASP A 9 13.65 -14.97 7.31
C ASP A 9 12.75 -14.25 8.33
N LYS A 10 13.34 -13.64 9.37
CA LYS A 10 12.59 -12.81 10.33
C LYS A 10 11.97 -11.59 9.66
N LEU A 11 12.70 -10.95 8.75
CA LEU A 11 12.26 -9.78 8.03
C LEU A 11 11.14 -10.13 7.03
N GLN A 12 11.28 -11.21 6.27
CA GLN A 12 10.24 -11.75 5.38
C GLN A 12 8.95 -12.09 6.15
N ASN A 13 9.08 -12.66 7.35
CA ASN A 13 7.92 -12.95 8.20
C ASN A 13 7.18 -11.68 8.66
N LYS A 14 7.87 -10.55 8.84
CA LYS A 14 7.22 -9.25 9.14
C LYS A 14 6.49 -8.66 7.93
N PHE A 15 6.97 -8.93 6.71
CA PHE A 15 6.36 -8.51 5.46
C PHE A 15 5.33 -9.52 4.90
N LYS A 16 4.83 -10.46 5.70
CA LYS A 16 3.73 -11.34 5.29
C LYS A 16 2.46 -10.52 5.03
N SER A 17 1.68 -10.96 4.03
CA SER A 17 0.35 -10.42 3.74
C SER A 17 -0.48 -10.45 5.01
N GLN A 18 -1.14 -9.35 5.31
CA GLN A 18 -2.09 -9.33 6.41
C GLN A 18 -3.45 -9.83 5.92
N VAL A 19 -4.32 -10.11 6.89
CA VAL A 19 -5.69 -10.59 6.65
C VAL A 19 -6.67 -9.41 6.54
N LEU A 20 -6.28 -8.23 7.03
CA LEU A 20 -7.09 -7.00 7.03
C LEU A 20 -6.44 -5.94 6.15
N ASP A 21 -6.08 -6.31 4.92
CA ASP A 21 -5.48 -5.42 3.94
C ASP A 21 -6.10 -5.57 2.54
N ASP A 22 -5.98 -4.51 1.75
CA ASP A 22 -6.32 -4.53 0.34
C ASP A 22 -5.07 -4.79 -0.51
N GLY A 23 -5.24 -5.24 -1.75
CA GLY A 23 -4.16 -5.47 -2.71
C GLY A 23 -3.26 -4.23 -2.90
N VAL A 24 -3.85 -3.04 -2.92
CA VAL A 24 -3.11 -1.78 -3.05
C VAL A 24 -2.37 -1.40 -1.77
N ASP A 25 -2.87 -1.79 -0.59
CA ASP A 25 -2.13 -1.59 0.65
C ASP A 25 -0.86 -2.44 0.64
N ARG A 26 -0.97 -3.71 0.20
CA ARG A 26 0.17 -4.62 0.01
C ARG A 26 1.18 -4.13 -1.01
N LEU A 27 0.74 -3.41 -2.03
CA LEU A 27 1.65 -2.76 -2.97
C LEU A 27 2.54 -1.74 -2.24
N ASN A 28 1.97 -0.96 -1.33
CA ASN A 28 2.68 0.06 -0.55
C ASN A 28 3.59 -0.52 0.53
N TYR A 29 3.02 -1.09 1.60
CA TYR A 29 3.80 -1.43 2.79
C TYR A 29 4.73 -2.62 2.60
N ARG A 30 4.45 -3.48 1.61
CA ARG A 30 5.23 -4.70 1.34
C ARG A 30 6.04 -4.58 0.07
N THR A 31 5.40 -4.34 -1.08
CA THR A 31 6.12 -4.38 -2.36
C THR A 31 7.11 -3.23 -2.50
N ALA A 32 6.68 -1.98 -2.30
CA ALA A 32 7.60 -0.85 -2.32
C ALA A 32 8.65 -0.93 -1.22
N ALA A 33 8.26 -1.25 0.01
CA ALA A 33 9.22 -1.38 1.12
C ALA A 33 10.31 -2.42 0.83
N LEU A 34 9.96 -3.58 0.26
CA LEU A 34 10.93 -4.61 -0.11
C LEU A 34 11.82 -4.20 -1.28
N ILE A 35 11.27 -3.55 -2.31
CA ILE A 35 12.05 -3.04 -3.46
C ILE A 35 13.07 -1.99 -2.99
N VAL A 36 12.62 -1.02 -2.19
CA VAL A 36 13.49 0.03 -1.66
C VAL A 36 14.54 -0.55 -0.72
N LEU A 37 14.16 -1.50 0.15
CA LEU A 37 15.10 -2.19 1.03
C LEU A 37 16.14 -3.00 0.23
N PHE A 38 15.73 -3.64 -0.86
CA PHE A 38 16.65 -4.35 -1.75
C PHE A 38 17.69 -3.39 -2.34
N PHE A 39 17.27 -2.22 -2.85
CA PHE A 39 18.21 -1.22 -3.34
C PHE A 39 19.10 -0.66 -2.22
N ALA A 40 18.57 -0.44 -1.02
CA ALA A 40 19.37 -0.01 0.13
C ALA A 40 20.51 -1.01 0.43
N LEU A 41 20.20 -2.32 0.44
CA LEU A 41 21.18 -3.38 0.65
C LEU A 41 22.17 -3.50 -0.51
N MET A 42 21.71 -3.37 -1.75
CA MET A 42 22.54 -3.42 -2.95
C MET A 42 23.56 -2.26 -2.99
N VAL A 43 23.11 -1.03 -2.73
CA VAL A 43 24.01 0.13 -2.68
C VAL A 43 24.97 0.02 -1.50
N SER A 44 24.50 -0.41 -0.33
CA SER A 44 25.37 -0.69 0.82
C SER A 44 26.47 -1.69 0.48
N ALA A 45 26.11 -2.81 -0.16
CA ALA A 45 27.09 -3.81 -0.58
C ALA A 45 28.14 -3.18 -1.52
N LYS A 46 27.69 -2.41 -2.52
CA LYS A 46 28.61 -1.74 -3.45
C LYS A 46 29.53 -0.72 -2.77
N GLN A 47 29.03 -0.02 -1.75
CA GLN A 47 29.77 0.99 -1.00
C GLN A 47 30.80 0.39 -0.02
N TYR A 48 30.48 -0.73 0.64
CA TYR A 48 31.36 -1.34 1.65
C TYR A 48 32.30 -2.43 1.11
N THR A 49 31.89 -3.17 0.07
CA THR A 49 32.72 -4.27 -0.48
C THR A 49 33.38 -3.92 -1.80
N GLY A 50 32.96 -2.83 -2.45
CA GLY A 50 33.54 -2.34 -3.70
C GLY A 50 34.49 -1.16 -3.48
N LYS A 51 35.12 -0.71 -4.57
CA LYS A 51 35.77 0.61 -4.64
C LYS A 51 34.73 1.62 -5.12
N PRO A 52 34.12 2.45 -4.25
CA PRO A 52 33.03 3.36 -4.63
C PRO A 52 33.53 4.53 -5.49
N ILE A 53 34.78 4.92 -5.28
CA ILE A 53 35.51 5.97 -6.00
C ILE A 53 36.88 5.45 -6.41
N GLN A 54 37.38 5.90 -7.56
CA GLN A 54 38.76 5.66 -7.99
C GLN A 54 39.36 6.97 -8.50
N CYS A 55 40.45 7.40 -7.87
CA CYS A 55 41.11 8.65 -8.21
C CYS A 55 42.39 8.42 -9.03
N TRP A 56 42.61 9.32 -9.97
CA TRP A 56 43.83 9.43 -10.76
C TRP A 56 44.90 10.14 -9.91
N THR A 57 45.72 9.36 -9.22
CA THR A 57 46.79 9.86 -8.36
C THR A 57 48.11 10.01 -9.13
N PRO A 58 49.01 10.91 -8.68
CA PRO A 58 50.35 11.04 -9.26
C PRO A 58 51.15 9.74 -9.23
N SER A 59 52.06 9.56 -10.19
CA SER A 59 52.85 8.32 -10.33
C SER A 59 53.84 8.08 -9.20
N GLU A 60 54.16 9.11 -8.40
CA GLU A 60 55.05 9.00 -7.24
C GLU A 60 54.39 8.28 -6.06
N PHE A 61 53.06 8.11 -6.08
CA PHE A 61 52.33 7.52 -4.95
C PHE A 61 52.50 6.00 -4.91
N ASN A 62 52.91 5.49 -3.75
CA ASN A 62 52.90 4.05 -3.49
C ASN A 62 51.45 3.54 -3.33
N GLY A 63 51.23 2.23 -3.41
CA GLY A 63 49.89 1.64 -3.33
C GLY A 63 49.10 2.04 -2.08
N ALA A 64 49.76 2.17 -0.93
CA ALA A 64 49.10 2.59 0.32
C ALA A 64 48.65 4.06 0.28
N TRP A 65 49.42 4.94 -0.36
CA TRP A 65 49.03 6.35 -0.56
C TRP A 65 47.91 6.49 -1.58
N VAL A 66 47.84 5.61 -2.58
CA VAL A 66 46.70 5.54 -3.52
C VAL A 66 45.42 5.14 -2.79
N ASP A 67 45.46 4.09 -1.97
CA ASP A 67 44.31 3.66 -1.19
C ASP A 67 43.87 4.75 -0.20
N TYR A 68 44.82 5.43 0.47
CA TYR A 68 44.52 6.59 1.30
C TYR A 68 43.85 7.72 0.53
N ALA A 69 44.32 8.05 -0.68
CA ALA A 69 43.71 9.08 -1.51
C ALA A 69 42.27 8.70 -1.92
N HIS A 70 42.00 7.43 -2.22
CA HIS A 70 40.66 6.95 -2.52
C HIS A 70 39.73 7.12 -1.31
N ASP A 71 40.16 6.72 -0.11
CA ASP A 71 39.36 6.82 1.10
C ASP A 71 39.16 8.28 1.56
N TYR A 72 40.22 9.11 1.46
CA TYR A 72 40.15 10.53 1.76
C TYR A 72 39.16 11.23 0.84
N CYS A 73 39.28 11.03 -0.47
CA CYS A 73 38.39 11.66 -1.44
C CYS A 73 36.96 11.10 -1.40
N PHE A 74 36.76 9.88 -0.92
CA PHE A 74 35.42 9.36 -0.69
C PHE A 74 34.74 10.02 0.51
N THR A 75 35.50 10.32 1.56
CA THR A 75 34.98 10.87 2.83
C THR A 75 34.92 12.40 2.81
N ALA A 76 35.84 13.05 2.11
CA ALA A 76 35.82 14.48 1.85
C ALA A 76 34.78 14.87 0.78
N ASP A 77 34.32 16.12 0.81
CA ASP A 77 33.44 16.63 -0.24
C ASP A 77 34.20 16.72 -1.57
N THR A 78 33.63 16.10 -2.61
CA THR A 78 34.10 16.23 -4.00
C THR A 78 33.26 17.28 -4.74
N TYR A 79 33.78 17.90 -5.79
CA TYR A 79 33.02 18.84 -6.61
C TYR A 79 33.02 18.45 -8.09
N PHE A 80 32.00 18.89 -8.82
CA PHE A 80 31.90 18.72 -10.27
C PHE A 80 32.18 20.06 -10.97
N VAL A 81 32.94 20.02 -12.05
CA VAL A 81 33.25 21.17 -12.91
C VAL A 81 32.66 20.89 -14.29
N LYS A 82 31.89 21.84 -14.83
CA LYS A 82 31.30 21.74 -16.17
C LYS A 82 32.39 22.03 -17.22
N ASP A 83 32.41 21.26 -18.32
CA ASP A 83 33.48 21.32 -19.33
C ASP A 83 33.62 22.67 -20.04
N ASN A 84 32.59 23.53 -20.04
CA ASN A 84 32.65 24.87 -20.64
C ASN A 84 33.35 25.93 -19.76
N GLU A 85 33.82 25.59 -18.55
CA GLU A 85 34.36 26.56 -17.58
C GLU A 85 35.87 26.40 -17.32
N THR A 86 36.60 25.69 -18.18
CA THR A 86 38.02 25.30 -17.97
C THR A 86 39.05 26.44 -17.95
N ASP A 87 38.67 27.69 -18.28
CA ASP A 87 39.64 28.76 -18.57
C ASP A 87 39.96 29.73 -17.42
N SER A 88 39.41 29.56 -16.21
CA SER A 88 39.74 30.48 -15.10
C SER A 88 40.27 29.77 -13.86
N LEU A 89 41.42 30.25 -13.36
CA LEU A 89 42.05 29.92 -12.07
C LEU A 89 41.16 30.22 -10.85
N ASP A 90 39.99 30.85 -11.06
CA ASP A 90 38.91 31.04 -10.07
C ASP A 90 38.03 29.79 -9.86
N SER A 91 38.28 28.71 -10.61
CA SER A 91 37.51 27.46 -10.55
C SER A 91 37.57 26.76 -9.18
N ALA A 92 38.62 27.00 -8.38
CA ALA A 92 38.73 26.49 -7.00
C ALA A 92 37.74 27.14 -6.02
N ASP A 93 37.34 28.40 -6.25
CA ASP A 93 36.36 29.10 -5.39
C ASP A 93 34.91 28.81 -5.83
N ARG A 94 34.67 28.60 -7.14
CA ARG A 94 33.36 28.21 -7.69
C ARG A 94 33.00 26.73 -7.48
N GLY A 95 33.99 25.84 -7.39
CA GLY A 95 33.77 24.43 -7.05
C GLY A 95 33.15 24.22 -5.67
N LYS A 96 33.22 25.21 -4.77
CA LYS A 96 32.60 25.15 -3.43
C LYS A 96 31.06 25.08 -3.47
N ASP A 97 30.43 25.70 -4.47
CA ASP A 97 28.96 25.70 -4.60
C ASP A 97 28.42 24.40 -5.22
N SER A 98 29.28 23.62 -5.90
CA SER A 98 28.94 22.36 -6.56
C SER A 98 29.49 21.13 -5.84
N ARG A 99 29.55 21.18 -4.50
CA ARG A 99 29.98 20.06 -3.67
C ARG A 99 28.94 18.95 -3.66
N ILE A 100 29.43 17.71 -3.74
CA ILE A 100 28.63 16.51 -3.89
C ILE A 100 29.03 15.55 -2.78
N SER A 101 28.10 15.35 -1.85
CA SER A 101 28.28 14.45 -0.70
C SER A 101 27.07 13.51 -0.51
N TYR A 102 25.99 13.70 -1.27
CA TYR A 102 24.75 12.92 -1.10
C TYR A 102 24.98 11.41 -1.30
N TYR A 103 25.89 11.00 -2.17
CA TYR A 103 26.12 9.59 -2.49
C TYR A 103 26.52 8.76 -1.25
N GLN A 104 27.17 9.39 -0.26
CA GLN A 104 27.55 8.74 1.00
C GLN A 104 26.30 8.31 1.81
N TRP A 105 25.22 9.08 1.71
CA TRP A 105 24.00 8.95 2.52
C TRP A 105 22.89 8.15 1.84
N VAL A 106 23.07 7.75 0.58
CA VAL A 106 22.06 7.03 -0.21
C VAL A 106 21.54 5.76 0.49
N PRO A 107 22.39 4.87 1.05
CA PRO A 107 21.87 3.66 1.69
C PRO A 107 21.01 3.95 2.91
N LEU A 108 21.39 4.95 3.71
CA LEU A 108 20.64 5.37 4.89
C LEU A 108 19.29 5.96 4.49
N LEU A 109 19.29 6.83 3.47
CA LEU A 109 18.07 7.40 2.91
C LEU A 109 17.11 6.28 2.50
N LEU A 110 17.54 5.37 1.62
CA LEU A 110 16.71 4.26 1.14
C LEU A 110 16.18 3.38 2.30
N ALA A 111 17.01 3.10 3.31
CA ALA A 111 16.57 2.35 4.48
C ALA A 111 15.45 3.07 5.26
N ILE A 112 15.57 4.38 5.47
CA ILE A 112 14.53 5.21 6.10
C ILE A 112 13.26 5.22 5.24
N GLN A 113 13.39 5.37 3.92
CA GLN A 113 12.24 5.34 3.01
C GLN A 113 11.49 4.01 3.10
N ALA A 114 12.21 2.87 3.15
CA ALA A 114 11.60 1.56 3.33
C ALA A 114 10.82 1.45 4.65
N LEU A 115 11.35 2.01 5.74
CA LEU A 115 10.65 2.08 7.03
C LEU A 115 9.39 2.96 6.95
N CYS A 116 9.47 4.11 6.30
CA CYS A 116 8.32 5.00 6.10
C CYS A 116 7.19 4.33 5.30
N PHE A 117 7.50 3.51 4.29
CA PHE A 117 6.49 2.72 3.58
C PHE A 117 5.79 1.68 4.48
N TYR A 118 6.51 1.10 5.43
CA TYR A 118 5.94 0.13 6.38
C TYR A 118 5.12 0.79 7.50
N LEU A 119 5.37 2.07 7.81
CA LEU A 119 4.81 2.77 8.96
C LEU A 119 3.26 2.82 8.99
N PRO A 120 2.53 3.15 7.90
CA PRO A 120 1.07 3.21 7.95
C PRO A 120 0.43 1.84 8.28
N ASN A 121 1.03 0.76 7.79
CA ASN A 121 0.57 -0.61 8.10
C ASN A 121 0.81 -0.98 9.56
N TRP A 122 1.95 -0.60 10.11
CA TRP A 122 2.23 -0.80 11.53
C TRP A 122 1.23 -0.03 12.41
N LEU A 123 0.87 1.20 12.03
CA LEU A 123 -0.18 1.98 12.70
C LEU A 123 -1.54 1.30 12.61
N TRP A 124 -1.93 0.81 11.42
CA TRP A 124 -3.17 0.06 11.22
C TRP A 124 -3.26 -1.14 12.17
N LYS A 125 -2.23 -2.00 12.17
CA LYS A 125 -2.18 -3.19 13.01
C LYS A 125 -2.22 -2.88 14.51
N THR A 126 -1.50 -1.85 14.93
CA THR A 126 -1.43 -1.46 16.34
C THR A 126 -2.80 -0.99 16.83
N THR A 127 -3.49 -0.19 16.02
CA THR A 127 -4.82 0.31 16.35
C THR A 127 -5.89 -0.79 16.31
N THR A 128 -5.88 -1.67 15.32
CA THR A 128 -6.82 -2.81 15.28
C THR A 128 -6.63 -3.73 16.48
N SER A 129 -5.38 -3.96 16.90
CA SER A 129 -5.09 -4.73 18.11
C SER A 129 -5.54 -4.02 19.39
N TYR A 130 -5.45 -2.68 19.43
CA TYR A 130 -5.88 -1.89 20.58
C TYR A 130 -7.40 -1.91 20.76
N PHE A 131 -8.17 -1.91 19.67
CA PHE A 131 -9.62 -1.99 19.73
C PHE A 131 -10.14 -3.33 20.26
N GLY A 132 -9.30 -4.36 20.38
CA GLY A 132 -9.65 -5.65 21.00
C GLY A 132 -10.69 -6.47 20.21
N ILE A 133 -11.09 -6.01 19.04
CA ILE A 133 -11.97 -6.74 18.12
C ILE A 133 -11.05 -7.62 17.28
N ASP A 134 -11.19 -8.94 17.44
CA ASP A 134 -10.38 -9.91 16.72
C ASP A 134 -10.89 -10.12 15.28
N LEU A 135 -10.87 -9.03 14.51
CA LEU A 135 -11.21 -8.99 13.09
C LEU A 135 -10.35 -9.95 12.27
N GLU A 136 -9.10 -10.16 12.71
CA GLU A 136 -8.18 -11.10 12.10
C GLU A 136 -8.69 -12.54 12.26
N HIS A 137 -9.17 -12.91 13.46
CA HIS A 137 -9.83 -14.19 13.66
C HIS A 137 -11.14 -14.31 12.88
N CYS A 138 -11.96 -13.26 12.79
CA CYS A 138 -13.20 -13.28 11.98
C CYS A 138 -12.92 -13.61 10.51
N VAL A 139 -11.99 -12.91 9.88
CA VAL A 139 -11.67 -13.14 8.47
C VAL A 139 -10.96 -14.48 8.30
N THR A 140 -10.09 -14.89 9.24
CA THR A 140 -9.45 -16.21 9.19
C THR A 140 -10.45 -17.36 9.33
N ALA A 141 -11.44 -17.23 10.20
CA ALA A 141 -12.55 -18.18 10.33
C ALA A 141 -13.41 -18.21 9.06
N ALA A 142 -13.69 -17.05 8.46
CA ALA A 142 -14.39 -16.97 7.18
C ALA A 142 -13.60 -17.65 6.04
N VAL A 143 -12.27 -17.49 6.00
CA VAL A 143 -11.40 -18.19 5.04
C VAL A 143 -11.42 -19.70 5.27
N LYS A 144 -11.39 -20.17 6.53
CA LYS A 144 -11.53 -21.60 6.86
C LYS A 144 -12.90 -22.14 6.43
N ALA A 145 -13.97 -21.37 6.62
CA ALA A 145 -15.32 -21.73 6.23
C ALA A 145 -15.46 -21.98 4.71
N ARG A 146 -14.66 -21.30 3.88
CA ARG A 146 -14.60 -21.52 2.43
C ARG A 146 -14.22 -22.96 2.07
N THR A 147 -13.28 -23.55 2.82
CA THR A 147 -12.73 -24.90 2.55
C THR A 147 -13.39 -26.00 3.38
N ALA A 148 -14.28 -25.65 4.31
CA ALA A 148 -14.88 -26.59 5.25
C ALA A 148 -16.12 -27.32 4.68
N ASN A 149 -16.36 -28.54 5.17
CA ASN A 149 -17.59 -29.30 4.90
C ASN A 149 -18.84 -28.55 5.40
N SER A 150 -20.01 -28.84 4.81
CA SER A 150 -21.27 -28.11 5.05
C SER A 150 -21.60 -27.85 6.53
N GLU A 151 -21.43 -28.85 7.40
CA GLU A 151 -21.75 -28.75 8.83
C GLU A 151 -20.73 -27.90 9.60
N LYS A 152 -19.43 -28.09 9.35
CA LYS A 152 -18.37 -27.27 9.93
C LYS A 152 -18.44 -25.83 9.43
N ARG A 153 -18.77 -25.62 8.15
CA ARG A 153 -18.97 -24.30 7.54
C ARG A 153 -20.08 -23.53 8.24
N GLN A 154 -21.22 -24.16 8.54
CA GLN A 154 -22.31 -23.48 9.25
C GLN A 154 -21.91 -23.06 10.68
N LYS A 155 -21.13 -23.89 11.37
CA LYS A 155 -20.60 -23.56 12.69
C LYS A 155 -19.64 -22.36 12.64
N GLU A 156 -18.64 -22.41 11.75
CA GLU A 156 -17.67 -21.31 11.58
C GLU A 156 -18.35 -20.02 11.12
N LEU A 157 -19.33 -20.10 10.22
CA LEU A 157 -20.13 -18.94 9.80
C LEU A 157 -20.98 -18.36 10.95
N GLY A 158 -21.45 -19.20 11.86
CA GLY A 158 -22.14 -18.74 13.07
C GLY A 158 -21.22 -18.07 14.07
N ASP A 159 -20.02 -18.59 14.26
CA ASP A 159 -19.03 -17.93 15.10
C ASP A 159 -18.66 -16.56 14.51
N VAL A 160 -18.49 -16.46 13.18
CA VAL A 160 -18.24 -15.18 12.48
C VAL A 160 -19.41 -14.20 12.62
N SER A 161 -20.67 -14.64 12.45
CA SER A 161 -21.82 -13.74 12.55
C SER A 161 -21.99 -13.20 13.97
N ILE A 162 -21.76 -14.05 14.99
CA ILE A 162 -21.80 -13.65 16.40
C ILE A 162 -20.70 -12.63 16.71
N THR A 163 -19.45 -12.92 16.35
CA THR A 163 -18.34 -11.98 16.63
C THR A 163 -18.54 -10.65 15.90
N LEU A 164 -19.08 -10.66 14.68
CA LEU A 164 -19.40 -9.44 13.95
C LEU A 164 -20.58 -8.68 14.56
N ALA A 165 -21.64 -9.36 15.00
CA ALA A 165 -22.77 -8.74 15.69
C ALA A 165 -22.36 -8.10 17.04
N GLU A 166 -21.48 -8.76 17.79
CA GLU A 166 -20.86 -8.22 19.00
C GLU A 166 -19.99 -6.99 18.69
N ALA A 167 -19.18 -7.04 17.64
CA ALA A 167 -18.31 -5.94 17.20
C ALA A 167 -19.09 -4.71 16.73
N LEU A 168 -20.27 -4.90 16.14
CA LEU A 168 -21.14 -3.82 15.68
C LEU A 168 -21.96 -3.16 16.78
N GLY A 169 -21.84 -3.65 18.03
CA GLY A 169 -22.56 -3.09 19.15
C GLY A 169 -24.07 -3.24 18.97
N LEU A 170 -24.55 -4.36 18.41
CA LEU A 170 -25.98 -4.73 18.39
C LEU A 170 -26.50 -5.08 19.81
N GLN A 171 -26.01 -4.36 20.81
CA GLN A 171 -26.00 -4.67 22.23
C GLN A 171 -27.30 -4.25 22.92
N ASP A 172 -28.43 -4.67 22.35
CA ASP A 172 -29.64 -5.00 23.13
C ASP A 172 -29.87 -6.53 23.21
N TYR A 173 -28.95 -7.34 22.65
CA TYR A 173 -29.12 -8.79 22.53
C TYR A 173 -28.81 -9.61 23.79
N SER A 174 -28.21 -9.02 24.83
CA SER A 174 -27.75 -9.80 26.00
C SER A 174 -28.81 -9.99 27.09
N LYS A 175 -29.99 -10.53 26.75
CA LYS A 175 -30.86 -11.18 27.75
C LYS A 175 -30.53 -12.66 27.96
N PHE A 176 -29.53 -13.22 27.28
CA PHE A 176 -29.10 -14.61 27.48
C PHE A 176 -27.59 -14.78 27.71
N ARG A 177 -27.01 -14.07 28.70
CA ARG A 177 -25.89 -14.63 29.49
C ARG A 177 -25.70 -13.85 30.79
N ARG A 178 -26.33 -14.33 31.87
CA ARG A 178 -25.93 -13.96 33.24
C ARG A 178 -24.50 -14.45 33.48
N ARG A 179 -23.50 -13.58 33.40
CA ARG A 179 -22.40 -13.52 34.39
C ARG A 179 -21.51 -12.28 34.15
N ASP A 180 -21.32 -11.59 35.26
CA ASP A 180 -20.39 -10.51 35.59
C ASP A 180 -20.35 -9.19 34.82
N ARG A 181 -20.73 -8.16 35.60
CA ARG A 181 -20.53 -6.74 35.37
C ARG A 181 -19.08 -6.40 35.71
N SER A 182 -18.29 -6.04 34.71
CA SER A 182 -17.27 -5.00 34.83
C SER A 182 -16.84 -4.56 33.44
N PHE A 183 -16.81 -3.24 33.23
CA PHE A 183 -16.32 -2.53 32.05
C PHE A 183 -17.13 -2.65 30.75
N LYS A 184 -18.15 -1.80 30.63
CA LYS A 184 -18.68 -1.36 29.33
C LYS A 184 -18.78 0.16 29.32
N PHE A 185 -17.64 0.80 29.13
CA PHE A 185 -17.52 2.20 28.76
C PHE A 185 -16.78 2.20 27.41
N GLY A 186 -17.50 2.12 26.29
CA GLY A 186 -16.85 2.15 24.98
C GLY A 186 -17.64 1.69 23.75
N ALA A 187 -18.75 0.95 23.88
CA ALA A 187 -19.42 0.37 22.71
C ALA A 187 -20.16 1.41 21.84
N ASP A 188 -20.77 2.43 22.43
CA ASP A 188 -21.64 3.36 21.69
C ASP A 188 -20.88 4.46 20.92
N TYR A 189 -19.65 4.78 21.33
CA TYR A 189 -18.80 5.77 20.65
C TYR A 189 -17.85 5.15 19.59
N LEU A 190 -17.82 3.82 19.47
CA LEU A 190 -16.89 3.12 18.57
C LEU A 190 -17.45 2.84 17.18
N SER A 191 -18.77 2.85 16.97
CA SER A 191 -19.33 2.57 15.63
C SER A 191 -19.17 3.79 14.72
N ASN A 192 -18.33 3.65 13.68
CA ASN A 192 -17.70 4.61 12.76
C ASN A 192 -16.21 4.93 13.03
N SER A 193 -15.65 4.53 14.18
CA SER A 193 -14.25 4.84 14.50
C SER A 193 -13.26 4.00 13.66
N LEU A 194 -13.58 2.72 13.44
CA LEU A 194 -12.71 1.80 12.69
C LEU A 194 -12.60 2.20 11.22
N THR A 195 -13.73 2.45 10.55
CA THR A 195 -13.72 2.85 9.14
C THR A 195 -13.08 4.21 8.93
N SER A 196 -13.32 5.16 9.83
CA SER A 196 -12.66 6.47 9.82
C SER A 196 -11.14 6.32 9.93
N PHE A 197 -10.67 5.48 10.86
CA PHE A 197 -9.25 5.20 11.00
C PHE A 197 -8.66 4.50 9.77
N TYR A 198 -9.38 3.56 9.16
CA TYR A 198 -8.94 2.93 7.91
C TYR A 198 -8.79 3.93 6.77
N ILE A 199 -9.75 4.86 6.61
CA ILE A 199 -9.66 5.96 5.65
C ILE A 199 -8.44 6.86 5.95
N PHE A 200 -8.17 7.13 7.22
CA PHE A 200 -6.98 7.88 7.63
C PHE A 200 -5.69 7.14 7.25
N ILE A 201 -5.61 5.81 7.43
CA ILE A 201 -4.47 4.99 6.96
C ILE A 201 -4.31 5.07 5.44
N LYS A 202 -5.40 5.01 4.67
CA LYS A 202 -5.36 5.21 3.20
C LYS A 202 -4.77 6.58 2.83
N ALA A 203 -5.18 7.63 3.53
CA ALA A 203 -4.63 8.97 3.33
C ALA A 203 -3.13 9.02 3.68
N LEU A 204 -2.69 8.38 4.76
CA LEU A 204 -1.28 8.29 5.13
C LEU A 204 -0.44 7.60 4.05
N TYR A 205 -0.94 6.58 3.35
CA TYR A 205 -0.20 5.99 2.22
C TYR A 205 0.02 6.98 1.07
N VAL A 206 -1.01 7.75 0.71
CA VAL A 206 -0.91 8.79 -0.33
C VAL A 206 0.07 9.89 0.09
N VAL A 207 -0.07 10.40 1.32
CA VAL A 207 0.83 11.42 1.87
C VAL A 207 2.27 10.90 1.92
N ASN A 208 2.48 9.67 2.38
CA ASN A 208 3.81 9.07 2.38
C ASN A 208 4.41 9.05 0.96
N LEU A 209 3.68 8.58 -0.06
CA LEU A 209 4.17 8.59 -1.44
C LEU A 209 4.54 9.99 -1.95
N ILE A 210 3.71 10.99 -1.69
CA ILE A 210 4.00 12.40 -2.03
C ILE A 210 5.29 12.84 -1.33
N CYS A 211 5.40 12.60 -0.03
CA CYS A 211 6.60 12.91 0.73
C CYS A 211 7.84 12.19 0.18
N GLN A 212 7.75 10.91 -0.19
CA GLN A 212 8.88 10.16 -0.75
C GLN A 212 9.38 10.76 -2.07
N ILE A 213 8.46 11.17 -2.96
CA ILE A 213 8.80 11.82 -4.23
C ILE A 213 9.51 13.17 -3.98
N HIS A 214 9.01 13.97 -3.03
CA HIS A 214 9.65 15.22 -2.63
C HIS A 214 11.01 15.01 -1.97
N VAL A 215 11.14 14.00 -1.10
CA VAL A 215 12.41 13.64 -0.43
C VAL A 215 13.48 13.28 -1.46
N ILE A 216 13.15 12.46 -2.46
CA ILE A 216 14.08 12.14 -3.55
C ILE A 216 14.48 13.42 -4.30
N SER A 217 13.51 14.25 -4.66
CA SER A 217 13.77 15.48 -5.44
C SER A 217 14.66 16.47 -4.67
N ALA A 218 14.41 16.64 -3.37
CA ALA A 218 15.21 17.47 -2.48
C ALA A 218 16.62 16.89 -2.25
N PHE A 219 16.72 15.56 -2.12
CA PHE A 219 18.00 14.88 -1.91
C PHE A 219 18.95 14.98 -3.12
N LEU A 220 18.40 14.96 -4.34
CA LEU A 220 19.17 15.19 -5.57
C LEU A 220 19.46 16.69 -5.82
N SER A 221 18.95 17.60 -4.98
CA SER A 221 18.97 19.05 -5.19
C SER A 221 18.43 19.49 -6.56
N SER A 222 17.38 18.81 -7.04
CA SER A 222 16.73 19.15 -8.31
C SER A 222 15.72 20.30 -8.14
N ASP A 223 15.69 21.22 -9.11
CA ASP A 223 14.75 22.35 -9.14
C ASP A 223 13.28 21.93 -9.35
N HIS A 224 13.07 20.72 -9.88
CA HIS A 224 11.73 20.24 -10.26
C HIS A 224 11.46 18.83 -9.72
N VAL A 225 10.22 18.60 -9.29
CA VAL A 225 9.72 17.29 -8.82
C VAL A 225 9.65 16.26 -9.96
N PHE A 226 9.48 16.74 -11.19
CA PHE A 226 9.37 15.93 -12.41
C PHE A 226 10.69 15.67 -13.12
N TRP A 227 11.81 15.78 -12.39
CA TRP A 227 13.15 15.57 -12.94
C TRP A 227 13.34 14.23 -13.65
N GLY A 228 12.62 13.18 -13.21
CA GLY A 228 12.71 11.85 -13.83
C GLY A 228 12.35 11.82 -15.31
N PHE A 229 11.38 12.63 -15.76
CA PHE A 229 11.07 12.74 -17.19
C PHE A 229 12.19 13.41 -17.98
N SER A 230 12.75 14.51 -17.46
CA SER A 230 13.87 15.23 -18.08
C SER A 230 15.11 14.33 -18.17
N THR A 231 15.44 13.63 -17.09
CA THR A 231 16.58 12.69 -17.07
C THR A 231 16.37 11.52 -18.04
N LEU A 232 15.16 10.97 -18.14
CA LEU A 232 14.86 9.92 -19.12
C LEU A 232 15.00 10.43 -20.55
N ALA A 233 14.47 11.61 -20.85
CA ALA A 233 14.58 12.22 -22.18
C ALA A 233 16.04 12.46 -22.58
N ASN A 234 16.85 13.00 -21.66
CA ASN A 234 18.28 13.21 -21.88
C ASN A 234 19.02 11.89 -22.13
N LEU A 235 18.69 10.84 -21.36
CA LEU A 235 19.29 9.51 -21.53
C LEU A 235 18.95 8.89 -22.89
N VAL A 236 17.72 9.07 -23.39
CA VAL A 236 17.30 8.58 -24.71
C VAL A 236 17.99 9.37 -25.84
N GLN A 237 18.23 10.66 -25.63
CA GLN A 237 18.93 11.53 -26.58
C GLN A 237 20.46 11.36 -26.54
N GLY A 238 20.99 10.58 -25.60
CA GLY A 238 22.44 10.43 -25.40
C GLY A 238 23.12 11.66 -24.80
N LEU A 239 22.35 12.59 -24.22
CA LEU A 239 22.88 13.73 -23.48
C LEU A 239 23.36 13.26 -22.11
N GLU A 240 24.65 13.44 -21.83
CA GLU A 240 25.28 13.00 -20.59
C GLU A 240 25.11 13.99 -19.42
N TRP A 241 25.51 13.52 -18.23
CA TRP A 241 25.52 14.22 -16.94
C TRP A 241 26.29 15.54 -16.95
N GLU A 242 27.21 15.73 -17.90
CA GLU A 242 28.05 16.93 -18.09
C GLU A 242 27.22 18.22 -18.22
N THR A 243 26.04 18.13 -18.86
CA THR A 243 25.17 19.30 -19.11
C THR A 243 24.23 19.61 -17.95
N THR A 244 23.76 18.58 -17.25
CA THR A 244 22.73 18.70 -16.21
C THR A 244 23.31 18.86 -14.81
N GLY A 245 24.52 18.36 -14.56
CA GLY A 245 25.11 18.26 -13.23
C GLY A 245 24.38 17.28 -12.30
N LEU A 246 23.34 16.59 -12.77
CA LEU A 246 22.63 15.55 -12.04
C LEU A 246 23.40 14.23 -12.22
N PHE A 247 23.82 13.63 -11.11
CA PHE A 247 24.60 12.39 -11.07
C PHE A 247 25.93 12.41 -11.84
N PRO A 248 26.90 13.29 -11.51
CA PRO A 248 28.17 13.30 -12.19
C PRO A 248 28.97 12.03 -11.93
N ARG A 249 29.64 11.55 -12.98
CA ARG A 249 30.47 10.34 -12.94
C ARG A 249 31.94 10.66 -12.71
N VAL A 250 32.35 11.88 -13.00
CA VAL A 250 33.69 12.39 -12.73
C VAL A 250 33.56 13.58 -11.77
N THR A 251 34.39 13.58 -10.73
CA THR A 251 34.46 14.63 -9.74
C THR A 251 35.91 14.96 -9.42
N PHE A 252 36.17 16.17 -8.97
CA PHE A 252 37.48 16.62 -8.51
C PHE A 252 37.52 16.62 -6.98
N CYS A 253 38.68 16.26 -6.44
CA CYS A 253 38.95 16.18 -5.02
C CYS A 253 40.24 16.95 -4.73
N ASP A 254 40.18 17.88 -3.78
CA ASP A 254 41.34 18.57 -3.26
C ASP A 254 41.73 17.95 -1.92
N PHE A 255 42.96 17.45 -1.80
CA PHE A 255 43.49 16.93 -0.54
C PHE A 255 44.84 17.54 -0.19
N TYR A 256 45.06 17.69 1.11
CA TYR A 256 46.17 18.42 1.69
C TYR A 256 47.08 17.47 2.46
N ILE A 257 48.35 17.41 2.06
CA ILE A 257 49.36 16.64 2.79
C ILE A 257 50.23 17.62 3.58
N HIS A 258 50.24 17.45 4.91
CA HIS A 258 51.15 18.16 5.78
C HIS A 258 52.54 17.54 5.68
N THR A 259 53.47 18.22 5.02
CA THR A 259 54.90 17.92 5.14
C THR A 259 55.52 18.76 6.25
N HIS A 260 56.66 18.33 6.81
CA HIS A 260 57.32 18.99 7.96
C HIS A 260 57.57 20.50 7.80
N HIS A 261 57.56 21.03 6.56
CA HIS A 261 57.87 22.45 6.28
C HIS A 261 56.86 23.16 5.34
N SER A 262 55.88 22.46 4.75
CA SER A 262 54.91 23.07 3.81
C SER A 262 53.62 22.25 3.67
N LEU A 263 52.51 22.92 3.36
CA LEU A 263 51.25 22.30 2.96
C LEU A 263 51.31 22.02 1.45
N ALA A 264 51.28 20.75 1.05
CA ALA A 264 51.20 20.36 -0.35
C ALA A 264 49.74 20.09 -0.71
N ASN A 265 49.22 20.83 -1.70
CA ASN A 265 47.84 20.72 -2.16
C ASN A 265 47.83 19.90 -3.45
N TYR A 266 47.01 18.86 -3.49
CA TYR A 266 46.81 18.03 -4.68
C TYR A 266 45.35 18.09 -5.10
N THR A 267 45.10 18.37 -6.37
CA THR A 267 43.78 18.20 -7.00
C THR A 267 43.85 16.96 -7.88
N VAL A 268 43.00 15.97 -7.58
CA VAL A 268 42.92 14.71 -8.35
C VAL A 268 41.54 14.54 -8.96
N GLN A 269 41.52 13.98 -10.16
CA GLN A 269 40.30 13.60 -10.84
C GLN A 269 39.88 12.20 -10.38
N CYS A 270 38.61 12.05 -9.99
CA CYS A 270 38.07 10.79 -9.49
C CYS A 270 36.85 10.35 -10.29
N VAL A 271 36.77 9.05 -10.55
CA VAL A 271 35.60 8.40 -11.15
C VAL A 271 34.70 7.87 -10.04
N LEU A 272 33.49 8.40 -9.95
CA LEU A 272 32.49 8.07 -8.94
C LEU A 272 31.55 6.98 -9.46
N MET A 273 32.01 5.73 -9.40
CA MET A 273 31.27 4.58 -9.94
C MET A 273 29.92 4.38 -9.26
N ILE A 274 29.81 4.69 -7.96
CA ILE A 274 28.56 4.54 -7.21
C ILE A 274 27.43 5.39 -7.80
N ASN A 275 27.76 6.53 -8.40
CA ASN A 275 26.76 7.44 -8.92
C ASN A 275 26.09 6.93 -10.20
N MET A 276 26.82 6.15 -11.00
CA MET A 276 26.25 5.47 -12.16
C MET A 276 25.14 4.49 -11.75
N PHE A 277 25.26 3.84 -10.59
CA PHE A 277 24.20 2.99 -10.04
C PHE A 277 23.06 3.85 -9.47
N ASN A 278 23.38 4.89 -8.70
CA ASN A 278 22.39 5.78 -8.10
C ASN A 278 21.47 6.40 -9.17
N GLU A 279 22.03 6.88 -10.28
CA GLU A 279 21.27 7.43 -11.42
C GLU A 279 20.15 6.47 -11.85
N LYS A 280 20.47 5.17 -12.04
CA LYS A 280 19.50 4.18 -12.51
C LYS A 280 18.49 3.78 -11.43
N ILE A 281 18.95 3.64 -10.18
CA ILE A 281 18.09 3.29 -9.04
C ILE A 281 17.06 4.40 -8.79
N PHE A 282 17.50 5.66 -8.67
CA PHE A 282 16.60 6.77 -8.40
C PHE A 282 15.64 7.02 -9.56
N LEU A 283 16.09 6.88 -10.81
CA LEU A 283 15.20 6.98 -11.97
C LEU A 283 14.11 5.90 -11.93
N PHE A 284 14.49 4.65 -11.65
CA PHE A 284 13.53 3.55 -11.51
C PHE A 284 12.53 3.79 -10.36
N LEU A 285 13.03 4.17 -9.18
CA LEU A 285 12.19 4.44 -8.00
C LEU A 285 11.23 5.61 -8.23
N TRP A 286 11.67 6.64 -8.95
CA TRP A 286 10.82 7.79 -9.26
C TRP A 286 9.60 7.39 -10.11
N PHE A 287 9.81 6.62 -11.18
CA PHE A 287 8.70 6.10 -12.00
C PHE A 287 7.79 5.15 -11.22
N LEU A 288 8.38 4.28 -10.39
CA LEU A 288 7.64 3.37 -9.53
C LEU A 288 6.73 4.14 -8.56
N PHE A 289 7.25 5.16 -7.88
CA PHE A 289 6.49 5.95 -6.92
C PHE A 289 5.39 6.78 -7.59
N MET A 290 5.64 7.33 -8.78
CA MET A 290 4.61 8.03 -9.56
C MET A 290 3.46 7.10 -9.96
N LEU A 291 3.76 5.89 -10.46
CA LEU A 291 2.75 4.89 -10.78
C LEU A 291 1.95 4.48 -9.53
N MET A 292 2.66 4.22 -8.44
CA MET A 292 2.04 3.84 -7.16
C MET A 292 1.18 4.97 -6.58
N LEU A 293 1.57 6.23 -6.76
CA LEU A 293 0.77 7.38 -6.34
C LEU A 293 -0.58 7.40 -7.05
N ILE A 294 -0.61 7.14 -8.36
CA ILE A 294 -1.86 7.08 -9.13
C ILE A 294 -2.76 5.95 -8.61
N VAL A 295 -2.24 4.72 -8.53
CA VAL A 295 -3.01 3.54 -8.08
C VAL A 295 -3.52 3.71 -6.65
N THR A 296 -2.66 4.20 -5.75
CA THR A 296 -3.01 4.38 -4.33
C THR A 296 -4.01 5.51 -4.15
N SER A 297 -3.90 6.60 -4.92
CA SER A 297 -4.86 7.72 -4.86
C SER A 297 -6.24 7.29 -5.35
N ILE A 298 -6.32 6.55 -6.47
CA ILE A 298 -7.59 6.01 -6.97
C ILE A 298 -8.24 5.12 -5.92
N ASN A 299 -7.47 4.22 -5.29
CA ASN A 299 -8.01 3.34 -4.26
C ASN A 299 -8.45 4.09 -2.99
N ALA A 300 -7.67 5.07 -2.55
CA ALA A 300 -8.01 5.90 -1.39
C ALA A 300 -9.32 6.65 -1.65
N VAL A 301 -9.46 7.28 -2.81
CA VAL A 301 -10.68 7.98 -3.24
C VAL A 301 -11.86 7.01 -3.34
N ALA A 302 -11.68 5.84 -3.95
CA ALA A 302 -12.70 4.80 -4.03
C ALA A 302 -13.16 4.32 -2.64
N THR A 303 -12.23 4.19 -1.70
CA THR A 303 -12.51 3.83 -0.29
C THR A 303 -13.34 4.91 0.38
N VAL A 304 -12.94 6.19 0.25
CA VAL A 304 -13.71 7.33 0.80
C VAL A 304 -15.14 7.31 0.27
N PHE A 305 -15.33 7.24 -1.05
CA PHE A 305 -16.66 7.23 -1.65
C PHE A 305 -17.51 6.03 -1.22
N SER A 306 -16.91 4.83 -1.10
CA SER A 306 -17.65 3.61 -0.77
C SER A 306 -18.22 3.63 0.65
N TYR A 307 -17.53 4.26 1.60
CA TYR A 307 -17.91 4.22 3.02
C TYR A 307 -18.56 5.50 3.53
N THR A 308 -18.30 6.66 2.91
CA THR A 308 -18.93 7.94 3.30
C THR A 308 -20.25 8.20 2.58
N VAL A 309 -20.42 7.70 1.35
CA VAL A 309 -21.65 7.92 0.56
C VAL A 309 -22.62 6.77 0.77
N ASP A 310 -23.73 7.06 1.46
CA ASP A 310 -24.81 6.11 1.74
C ASP A 310 -25.25 5.30 0.52
N ARG A 311 -25.35 5.94 -0.64
CA ARG A 311 -25.80 5.29 -1.89
C ARG A 311 -24.83 4.23 -2.39
N CYS A 312 -23.52 4.45 -2.32
CA CYS A 312 -22.56 3.42 -2.72
C CYS A 312 -22.50 2.30 -1.68
N ARG A 313 -22.66 2.63 -0.38
CA ARG A 313 -22.78 1.64 0.69
C ARG A 313 -23.99 0.72 0.48
N GLU A 314 -25.17 1.28 0.21
CA GLU A 314 -26.41 0.54 -0.08
C GLU A 314 -26.25 -0.40 -1.28
N LYS A 315 -25.55 0.04 -2.35
CA LYS A 315 -25.25 -0.82 -3.50
C LYS A 315 -24.37 -2.02 -3.13
N SER A 316 -23.36 -1.82 -2.28
CA SER A 316 -22.52 -2.92 -1.78
C SER A 316 -23.33 -3.91 -0.94
N VAL A 317 -24.17 -3.41 -0.04
CA VAL A 317 -25.06 -4.26 0.78
C VAL A 317 -26.07 -5.02 -0.09
N TYR A 318 -26.65 -4.37 -1.09
CA TYR A 318 -27.53 -5.02 -2.06
C TYR A 318 -26.83 -6.17 -2.79
N LYS A 319 -25.56 -6.00 -3.20
CA LYS A 319 -24.77 -7.06 -3.86
C LYS A 319 -24.64 -8.31 -2.99
N TRP A 320 -24.55 -8.13 -1.66
CA TRP A 320 -24.47 -9.23 -0.70
C TRP A 320 -25.84 -9.84 -0.38
N LEU A 321 -26.91 -9.05 -0.34
CA LEU A 321 -28.23 -9.51 0.10
C LEU A 321 -29.22 -9.91 -1.01
N LYS A 322 -28.96 -9.58 -2.29
CA LYS A 322 -29.91 -9.85 -3.39
C LYS A 322 -30.35 -11.31 -3.59
N HIS A 323 -29.65 -12.27 -2.96
CA HIS A 323 -29.97 -13.70 -3.01
C HIS A 323 -30.29 -14.27 -1.62
N ALA A 324 -30.44 -13.42 -0.61
CA ALA A 324 -30.79 -13.84 0.74
C ALA A 324 -32.27 -14.30 0.78
N PRO A 325 -32.59 -15.30 1.62
CA PRO A 325 -33.99 -15.65 1.90
C PRO A 325 -34.69 -14.45 2.56
N GLU A 326 -35.96 -14.21 2.20
CA GLU A 326 -36.78 -13.11 2.77
C GLU A 326 -36.19 -11.71 2.56
N PHE A 327 -35.44 -11.51 1.47
CA PHE A 327 -34.92 -10.19 1.13
C PHE A 327 -36.04 -9.25 0.65
N ASP A 328 -36.21 -8.13 1.35
CA ASP A 328 -37.09 -7.03 0.96
C ASP A 328 -36.27 -5.75 0.71
N PRO A 329 -36.30 -5.18 -0.53
CA PRO A 329 -35.58 -3.95 -0.85
C PRO A 329 -36.00 -2.74 -0.02
N ILE A 330 -37.21 -2.73 0.55
CA ILE A 330 -37.71 -1.62 1.39
C ILE A 330 -36.84 -1.46 2.65
N HIS A 331 -36.41 -2.58 3.22
CA HIS A 331 -35.66 -2.63 4.46
C HIS A 331 -34.13 -2.48 4.28
N LEU A 332 -33.63 -2.47 3.04
CA LEU A 332 -32.20 -2.40 2.70
C LEU A 332 -31.51 -1.15 3.28
N SER A 333 -32.11 0.03 3.09
CA SER A 333 -31.51 1.30 3.56
C SER A 333 -31.41 1.33 5.09
N ARG A 334 -32.43 0.82 5.78
CA ARG A 334 -32.47 0.75 7.24
C ARG A 334 -31.43 -0.22 7.78
N PHE A 335 -31.33 -1.41 7.21
CA PHE A 335 -30.31 -2.40 7.58
C PHE A 335 -28.89 -1.87 7.35
N SER A 336 -28.64 -1.20 6.21
CA SER A 336 -27.32 -0.63 5.91
C SER A 336 -26.92 0.48 6.88
N LYS A 337 -27.86 1.31 7.34
CA LYS A 337 -27.58 2.48 8.18
C LYS A 337 -27.57 2.14 9.66
N ASP A 338 -28.54 1.38 10.13
CA ASP A 338 -28.78 1.17 11.56
C ASP A 338 -28.04 -0.06 12.09
N VAL A 339 -27.96 -1.13 11.28
CA VAL A 339 -27.41 -2.43 11.70
C VAL A 339 -25.95 -2.54 11.29
N LEU A 340 -25.68 -2.53 9.97
CA LEU A 340 -24.36 -2.84 9.46
C LEU A 340 -23.38 -1.66 9.60
N LYS A 341 -23.89 -0.42 9.52
CA LYS A 341 -23.12 0.82 9.59
C LYS A 341 -21.92 0.81 8.62
N ALA A 342 -20.99 1.76 8.75
CA ALA A 342 -19.79 1.79 7.88
C ALA A 342 -18.83 0.63 8.23
N ASP A 343 -18.68 0.34 9.52
CA ASP A 343 -17.74 -0.66 10.02
C ASP A 343 -18.10 -2.08 9.56
N GLY A 344 -19.38 -2.49 9.64
CA GLY A 344 -19.79 -3.82 9.18
C GLY A 344 -19.66 -3.99 7.68
N CYS A 345 -19.85 -2.91 6.92
CA CYS A 345 -19.58 -2.91 5.48
C CYS A 345 -18.08 -3.13 5.20
N LEU A 346 -17.20 -2.49 5.99
CA LEU A 346 -15.76 -2.66 5.88
C LEU A 346 -15.33 -4.11 6.22
N VAL A 347 -15.87 -4.70 7.29
CA VAL A 347 -15.55 -6.10 7.65
C VAL A 347 -16.05 -7.08 6.59
N LEU A 348 -17.28 -6.92 6.11
CA LEU A 348 -17.81 -7.76 5.03
C LEU A 348 -17.00 -7.60 3.74
N ARG A 349 -16.44 -6.41 3.48
CA ARG A 349 -15.51 -6.19 2.38
C ARG A 349 -14.23 -7.02 2.56
N PHE A 350 -13.60 -6.99 3.74
CA PHE A 350 -12.43 -7.82 4.00
C PHE A 350 -12.70 -9.31 3.87
N ILE A 351 -13.88 -9.77 4.32
CA ILE A 351 -14.34 -11.16 4.12
C ILE A 351 -14.51 -11.46 2.62
N GLU A 352 -15.12 -10.55 1.84
CA GLU A 352 -15.25 -10.71 0.39
C GLU A 352 -13.88 -10.85 -0.30
N ASP A 353 -12.90 -10.03 0.09
CA ASP A 353 -11.60 -9.99 -0.56
C ASP A 353 -10.73 -11.23 -0.22
N HIS A 354 -10.87 -11.80 0.98
CA HIS A 354 -10.05 -12.94 1.45
C HIS A 354 -10.77 -14.29 1.34
N ALA A 355 -12.03 -14.38 1.77
CA ALA A 355 -12.83 -15.60 1.76
C ALA A 355 -13.71 -15.74 0.50
N GLY A 356 -13.90 -14.65 -0.25
CA GLY A 356 -14.68 -14.62 -1.47
C GLY A 356 -16.13 -14.18 -1.28
N LEU A 357 -16.76 -13.76 -2.38
CA LEU A 357 -18.11 -13.21 -2.39
C LEU A 357 -19.18 -14.17 -1.84
N ALA A 358 -19.03 -15.48 -2.04
CA ALA A 358 -20.00 -16.46 -1.55
C ALA A 358 -20.06 -16.48 -0.01
N VAL A 359 -18.90 -16.50 0.65
CA VAL A 359 -18.82 -16.50 2.12
C VAL A 359 -19.34 -15.18 2.69
N ALA A 360 -18.97 -14.05 2.08
CA ALA A 360 -19.48 -12.75 2.49
C ALA A 360 -21.02 -12.66 2.38
N ARG A 361 -21.61 -13.24 1.33
CA ARG A 361 -23.07 -13.33 1.16
C ARG A 361 -23.74 -14.17 2.25
N ASP A 362 -23.17 -15.31 2.61
CA ASP A 362 -23.74 -16.16 3.65
C ASP A 362 -23.74 -15.45 5.01
N VAL A 363 -22.63 -14.79 5.36
CA VAL A 363 -22.53 -13.99 6.60
C VAL A 363 -23.55 -12.85 6.59
N ALA A 364 -23.64 -12.09 5.49
CA ALA A 364 -24.59 -11.00 5.36
C ALA A 364 -26.05 -11.50 5.43
N SER A 365 -26.36 -12.63 4.78
CA SER A 365 -27.70 -13.24 4.79
C SER A 365 -28.09 -13.72 6.18
N LYS A 366 -27.14 -14.26 6.95
CA LYS A 366 -27.37 -14.66 8.33
C LYS A 366 -27.68 -13.47 9.23
N LEU A 367 -26.87 -12.41 9.16
CA LEU A 367 -27.12 -11.15 9.88
C LEU A 367 -28.49 -10.54 9.51
N TRP A 368 -28.87 -10.63 8.24
CA TRP A 368 -30.19 -10.19 7.77
C TRP A 368 -31.32 -11.01 8.36
N SER A 369 -31.22 -12.34 8.35
CA SER A 369 -32.25 -13.23 8.91
C SER A 369 -32.43 -13.05 10.42
N GLU A 370 -31.33 -12.86 11.15
CA GLU A 370 -31.35 -12.57 12.60
C GLU A 370 -32.08 -11.23 12.85
N TRP A 371 -31.71 -10.19 12.11
CA TRP A 371 -32.35 -8.87 12.21
C TRP A 371 -33.85 -8.88 11.84
N ILE A 372 -34.25 -9.61 10.78
CA ILE A 372 -35.66 -9.76 10.42
C ILE A 372 -36.42 -10.51 11.49
N SER A 373 -35.86 -11.58 12.07
CA SER A 373 -36.54 -12.35 13.12
C SER A 373 -36.88 -11.48 14.34
N GLU A 374 -35.99 -10.54 14.68
CA GLU A 374 -36.18 -9.60 15.80
C GLU A 374 -37.14 -8.45 15.46
N THR A 375 -37.03 -7.91 14.24
CA THR A 375 -37.85 -6.78 13.79
C THR A 375 -39.26 -7.23 13.40
N GLY A 376 -39.40 -8.45 12.87
CA GLY A 376 -40.64 -9.08 12.46
C GLY A 376 -41.59 -9.33 13.63
N ASP A 377 -41.07 -9.68 14.81
CA ASP A 377 -41.88 -9.83 16.03
C ASP A 377 -42.47 -8.48 16.49
N SER A 378 -41.70 -7.41 16.35
CA SER A 378 -42.15 -6.03 16.62
C SER A 378 -43.14 -5.51 15.56
N THR A 379 -42.97 -5.93 14.31
CA THR A 379 -43.79 -5.47 13.18
C THR A 379 -45.10 -6.27 13.06
N MET A 380 -45.12 -7.57 13.40
CA MET A 380 -46.36 -8.36 13.54
C MET A 380 -47.27 -7.83 14.66
N LEU A 381 -46.69 -7.30 15.75
CA LEU A 381 -47.42 -6.55 16.78
C LEU A 381 -48.04 -5.25 16.25
N SER A 382 -47.38 -4.57 15.30
CA SER A 382 -47.88 -3.34 14.68
C SER A 382 -48.85 -3.56 13.50
N LEU A 383 -48.72 -4.67 12.76
CA LEU A 383 -49.55 -5.05 11.61
C LEU A 383 -50.94 -5.52 12.03
N LYS A 384 -51.15 -5.85 13.31
CA LYS A 384 -52.50 -6.03 13.86
C LYS A 384 -53.33 -4.73 13.87
N HIS A 385 -52.73 -3.58 13.52
CA HIS A 385 -53.38 -2.26 13.63
C HIS A 385 -53.30 -1.29 12.42
N ARG A 386 -52.92 -1.69 11.19
CA ARG A 386 -52.96 -0.74 10.04
C ARG A 386 -53.76 -1.20 8.81
N LYS A 387 -54.46 -0.23 8.19
CA LYS A 387 -55.43 -0.34 7.08
C LYS A 387 -54.76 -0.33 5.68
N PRO A 388 -55.44 -0.83 4.63
CA PRO A 388 -54.86 -1.26 3.35
C PRO A 388 -54.75 -0.16 2.28
N SER A 389 -53.96 0.89 2.50
CA SER A 389 -53.79 1.99 1.51
C SER A 389 -52.37 2.17 0.95
N ASP A 390 -51.37 1.44 1.45
CA ASP A 390 -49.95 1.70 1.13
C ASP A 390 -49.42 0.87 -0.07
N GLN A 391 -50.24 0.00 -0.67
CA GLN A 391 -49.85 -0.90 -1.76
C GLN A 391 -49.51 -0.17 -3.09
N TYR A 392 -49.94 1.08 -3.27
CA TYR A 392 -49.76 1.82 -4.53
C TYR A 392 -48.40 2.52 -4.67
N GLN A 393 -47.68 2.76 -3.56
CA GLN A 393 -46.33 3.37 -3.60
C GLN A 393 -45.22 2.35 -3.93
N MET A 394 -45.49 1.06 -3.75
CA MET A 394 -44.57 -0.06 -4.00
C MET A 394 -44.12 -0.16 -5.47
N ASN A 395 -45.04 -0.02 -6.43
CA ASN A 395 -44.72 -0.21 -7.85
C ASN A 395 -43.91 0.94 -8.48
N SER A 396 -43.84 2.10 -7.82
CA SER A 396 -43.08 3.27 -8.30
C SER A 396 -41.60 3.22 -7.90
N MET A 397 -41.29 2.60 -6.77
CA MET A 397 -39.92 2.52 -6.24
C MET A 397 -39.11 1.38 -6.90
N GLU A 398 -39.77 0.25 -7.18
CA GLU A 398 -39.18 -0.90 -7.89
C GLU A 398 -38.76 -0.53 -9.32
N ASN A 399 -39.60 0.21 -10.05
CA ASN A 399 -39.29 0.72 -11.39
C ASN A 399 -38.13 1.73 -11.39
N ASN A 400 -37.95 2.53 -10.34
CA ASN A 400 -36.85 3.50 -10.24
C ASN A 400 -35.49 2.87 -9.91
N LEU A 401 -35.46 1.74 -9.20
CA LEU A 401 -34.24 0.98 -8.92
C LEU A 401 -33.77 0.17 -10.14
N LEU A 402 -34.70 -0.43 -10.88
CA LEU A 402 -34.41 -1.16 -12.12
C LEU A 402 -33.92 -0.22 -13.25
N HIS A 403 -34.54 0.96 -13.44
CA HIS A 403 -34.11 1.91 -14.48
C HIS A 403 -32.76 2.59 -14.21
N LYS A 404 -32.34 2.75 -12.95
CA LYS A 404 -31.05 3.39 -12.58
C LYS A 404 -29.88 2.42 -12.45
N SER A 405 -30.14 1.11 -12.44
CA SER A 405 -29.09 0.08 -12.59
C SER A 405 -28.39 0.17 -13.95
N ALA A 406 -29.03 0.77 -14.96
CA ALA A 406 -28.48 0.93 -16.30
C ALA A 406 -27.63 2.22 -16.49
N GLY A 407 -27.63 3.16 -15.53
CA GLY A 407 -27.23 4.55 -15.81
C GLY A 407 -26.24 5.25 -14.88
N THR A 408 -25.56 4.57 -13.94
CA THR A 408 -24.62 5.28 -13.02
C THR A 408 -23.26 4.57 -12.86
N GLY A 409 -22.31 4.93 -13.73
CA GLY A 409 -20.90 4.51 -13.66
C GLY A 409 -20.05 5.17 -12.58
N LEU A 410 -20.64 5.51 -11.42
CA LEU A 410 -19.97 6.33 -10.38
C LEU A 410 -19.53 5.59 -9.11
N CYS A 411 -19.83 4.31 -8.92
CA CYS A 411 -19.23 3.55 -7.81
C CYS A 411 -18.06 2.71 -8.36
N PRO A 412 -16.79 3.04 -8.03
CA PRO A 412 -15.60 2.52 -8.70
C PRO A 412 -15.35 1.02 -8.53
N TYR A 413 -15.96 0.37 -7.53
CA TYR A 413 -15.73 -1.04 -7.22
C TYR A 413 -16.50 -2.05 -8.09
N THR A 414 -17.30 -1.60 -9.07
CA THR A 414 -17.92 -2.52 -10.05
C THR A 414 -16.98 -2.90 -11.21
N ALA A 415 -15.87 -2.20 -11.41
CA ALA A 415 -14.97 -2.43 -12.55
C ALA A 415 -13.90 -3.51 -12.29
N ASP A 416 -13.52 -3.78 -11.03
CA ASP A 416 -12.25 -4.47 -10.73
C ASP A 416 -12.34 -6.00 -10.51
N MET A 417 -13.49 -6.62 -10.77
CA MET A 417 -13.65 -8.09 -10.69
C MET A 417 -13.74 -8.81 -12.05
N LEU A 418 -13.66 -8.08 -13.17
CA LEU A 418 -13.65 -8.69 -14.50
C LEU A 418 -12.24 -9.07 -15.01
N SER A 419 -11.17 -8.51 -14.42
CA SER A 419 -9.80 -8.86 -14.83
C SER A 419 -9.29 -10.17 -14.19
N LYS A 420 -9.79 -10.52 -12.99
CA LYS A 420 -9.30 -11.70 -12.24
C LYS A 420 -9.95 -13.03 -12.64
N LYS A 421 -11.01 -13.02 -13.45
CA LYS A 421 -11.67 -14.25 -13.96
C LYS A 421 -11.16 -14.73 -15.31
N HIS A 422 -10.41 -13.91 -16.05
CA HIS A 422 -9.92 -14.30 -17.38
C HIS A 422 -8.53 -14.96 -17.39
N LEU A 423 -7.81 -14.97 -16.27
CA LEU A 423 -6.50 -15.64 -16.15
C LEU A 423 -6.57 -17.06 -15.59
N ASP A 424 -7.61 -17.39 -14.81
CA ASP A 424 -7.77 -18.75 -14.24
C ASP A 424 -8.65 -19.67 -15.09
N ALA A 425 -9.30 -19.15 -16.14
CA ALA A 425 -10.12 -19.94 -17.08
C ALA A 425 -9.35 -20.43 -18.33
N ALA A 426 -8.07 -20.07 -18.46
CA ALA A 426 -7.24 -20.44 -19.61
C ALA A 426 -6.40 -21.72 -19.38
N SER A 427 -6.42 -22.32 -18.17
CA SER A 427 -5.66 -23.54 -17.85
C SER A 427 -6.50 -24.83 -17.79
N GLU A 428 -7.83 -24.76 -17.90
CA GLU A 428 -8.72 -25.93 -17.80
C GLU A 428 -9.36 -26.35 -19.13
N SER A 429 -9.11 -25.66 -20.25
CA SER A 429 -9.73 -25.96 -21.55
C SER A 429 -8.85 -26.75 -22.54
N THR A 430 -7.67 -27.23 -22.16
CA THR A 430 -6.75 -27.97 -23.05
C THR A 430 -6.70 -29.49 -22.83
N PHE A 431 -7.59 -30.06 -22.01
CA PHE A 431 -7.56 -31.50 -21.70
C PHE A 431 -8.93 -32.17 -21.83
N SER A 432 -9.61 -32.03 -22.99
CA SER A 432 -10.73 -32.91 -23.36
C SER A 432 -11.13 -32.73 -24.83
N THR A 433 -10.25 -33.06 -25.78
CA THR A 433 -10.66 -33.26 -27.19
C THR A 433 -9.58 -34.01 -27.99
N SER A 434 -9.63 -35.33 -27.96
CA SER A 434 -9.21 -36.25 -29.04
C SER A 434 -10.04 -37.54 -28.84
N GLN A 435 -11.20 -37.70 -29.51
CA GLN A 435 -11.35 -38.40 -30.80
C GLN A 435 -10.43 -39.62 -30.87
N GLU A 436 -10.87 -40.88 -30.73
CA GLU A 436 -12.07 -41.52 -31.30
C GLU A 436 -12.24 -41.18 -32.79
N SER A 437 -11.41 -41.81 -33.62
CA SER A 437 -11.68 -42.15 -35.03
C SER A 437 -10.48 -42.91 -35.62
N ALA A 438 -10.55 -44.24 -35.61
CA ALA A 438 -9.74 -45.10 -36.47
C ALA A 438 -10.56 -46.35 -36.81
N LEU A 439 -11.26 -46.27 -37.94
CA LEU A 439 -11.66 -47.38 -38.79
C LEU A 439 -11.43 -46.93 -40.24
#